data_AF-A0A260SDD9-F1
#
_entry.id   AF-A0A260SDD9-F1
#
_cell.length_a   1.000
_cell.length_b   1.000
_cell.length_c   1.000
_cell.angle_alpha   90.00
_cell.angle_beta   90.00
_cell.angle_gamma   90.00
#
_symmetry.space_group_name_H-M   'P 1'
#
loop_
_entity.id
_entity.type
_entity.pdbx_description
1 polymer ?
#
loop_
_entity_poly.entity_id
_entity_poly.type
_entity_poly.pdbx_seq_one_letter_code
_entity_poly.pdbx_strand_id
1 'polypeptide(L)'
;MLEVVFDNGSLGGADWSNRAVVLEALPEPLVAGYPAEGAYVQISDGSGGIAASGWFSVDERNATETHASVAVVWREPLMAVEHTYKSWTGLVRTRDISPVTVSPGAAPAWFGEYVRPIHERAAVERTLQAVRESANTERANHREWVRRLSESACEWADENSLCSEFERFCEQWGLEGRERDFDVEVNVTVALTMTRSARSQEDADEAVDLDDVRQHLRDNFSYLDVNFTVGE
;
A
#
# COMPACT_ATOMS: atom_id res chain seq x y z
N MET A 1 40.80 12.25 33.21
CA MET A 1 42.19 12.29 33.70
C MET A 1 43.05 12.30 32.44
N LEU A 2 43.60 13.46 32.08
CA LEU A 2 44.38 13.65 30.85
C LEU A 2 45.85 13.36 31.16
N GLU A 3 46.42 12.30 30.61
CA GLU A 3 47.88 12.13 30.57
C GLU A 3 48.42 12.78 29.31
N VAL A 4 49.27 13.78 29.51
CA VAL A 4 50.06 14.40 28.44
C VAL A 4 51.50 13.93 28.65
N VAL A 5 51.98 13.06 27.77
CA VAL A 5 53.39 12.66 27.73
C VAL A 5 54.12 13.63 26.80
N PHE A 6 55.04 14.41 27.36
CA PHE A 6 55.95 15.25 26.59
C PHE A 6 57.29 14.54 26.43
N ASP A 7 57.73 14.34 25.19
CA ASP A 7 59.12 14.00 24.88
C ASP A 7 59.90 15.29 24.62
N ASN A 8 61.01 15.47 25.32
CA ASN A 8 61.89 16.64 25.24
C ASN A 8 63.18 16.23 24.53
N GLY A 9 63.15 16.21 23.21
CA GLY A 9 64.31 16.03 22.33
C GLY A 9 64.58 17.28 21.49
N SER A 10 65.77 17.83 21.63
CA SER A 10 66.18 19.17 21.17
C SER A 10 66.69 19.22 19.72
N LEU A 11 66.27 20.28 19.02
CA LEU A 11 66.92 21.03 17.92
C LEU A 11 67.30 20.30 16.61
N GLY A 12 66.59 20.68 15.53
CA GLY A 12 67.19 20.80 14.20
C GLY A 12 66.30 20.34 13.05
N GLY A 13 65.94 21.26 12.16
CA GLY A 13 65.39 20.95 10.83
C GLY A 13 63.88 21.17 10.74
N ALA A 14 63.48 21.95 9.74
CA ALA A 14 62.09 22.22 9.41
C ALA A 14 61.32 20.91 9.16
N ASP A 15 60.38 20.60 10.05
CA ASP A 15 59.45 19.49 9.89
C ASP A 15 58.01 20.04 9.91
N TRP A 16 57.30 19.81 8.81
CA TRP A 16 55.91 20.17 8.56
C TRP A 16 54.98 19.05 9.05
N SER A 17 55.40 18.30 10.06
CA SER A 17 54.69 17.17 10.61
C SER A 17 54.49 17.35 12.11
N ASN A 18 53.31 16.94 12.59
CA ASN A 18 52.84 16.99 13.98
C ASN A 18 52.26 18.34 14.45
N ARG A 19 51.27 18.85 13.70
CA ARG A 19 50.14 19.48 14.37
C ARG A 19 49.37 18.35 15.07
N ALA A 20 49.53 18.23 16.38
CA ALA A 20 48.66 17.42 17.20
C ALA A 20 47.22 17.83 16.89
N VAL A 21 46.50 16.98 16.14
CA VAL A 21 45.05 17.08 16.05
C VAL A 21 44.59 16.76 17.46
N VAL A 22 44.19 17.78 18.19
CA VAL A 22 43.38 17.60 19.39
C VAL A 22 42.16 16.84 18.89
N LEU A 23 42.15 15.52 19.11
CA LEU A 23 40.94 14.73 19.06
C LEU A 23 40.10 15.29 20.19
N GLU A 24 39.35 16.36 19.91
CA GLU A 24 38.22 16.72 20.77
C GLU A 24 37.44 15.45 20.94
N ALA A 25 37.36 14.98 22.19
CA ALA A 25 36.66 13.76 22.51
C ALA A 25 35.24 13.93 21.99
N LEU A 26 34.82 13.02 21.11
CA LEU A 26 33.45 13.01 20.62
C LEU A 26 32.51 12.95 21.84
N PRO A 27 31.34 13.62 21.77
CA PRO A 27 30.35 13.54 22.83
C PRO A 27 29.94 12.08 23.07
N GLU A 28 29.42 11.79 24.25
CA GLU A 28 28.86 10.46 24.51
C GLU A 28 27.70 10.18 23.53
N PRO A 29 27.52 8.91 23.12
CA PRO A 29 26.43 8.54 22.24
C PRO A 29 25.08 8.81 22.89
N LEU A 30 24.18 9.46 22.14
CA LEU A 30 22.82 9.77 22.57
C LEU A 30 22.00 8.50 22.84
N VAL A 31 22.30 7.43 22.09
CA VAL A 31 21.62 6.13 22.19
C VAL A 31 22.66 5.04 22.33
N ALA A 32 22.52 4.20 23.36
CA ALA A 32 23.43 3.07 23.57
C ALA A 32 23.48 2.15 22.34
N GLY A 33 24.70 1.78 21.92
CA GLY A 33 24.92 0.93 20.74
C GLY A 33 24.99 1.67 19.41
N TYR A 34 24.74 2.99 19.39
CA TYR A 34 24.95 3.84 18.21
C TYR A 34 26.19 4.71 18.35
N PRO A 35 26.78 5.17 17.23
CA PRO A 35 27.85 6.16 17.26
C PRO A 35 27.42 7.47 17.90
N ALA A 36 28.42 8.22 18.37
CA ALA A 36 28.22 9.58 18.86
C ALA A 36 27.64 10.51 17.78
N GLU A 37 26.87 11.50 18.22
CA GLU A 37 26.41 12.58 17.35
C GLU A 37 27.62 13.28 16.71
N GLY A 38 27.62 13.39 15.39
CA GLY A 38 28.74 13.96 14.65
C GLY A 38 29.94 13.01 14.49
N ALA A 39 29.78 11.70 14.71
CA ALA A 39 30.78 10.71 14.30
C ALA A 39 30.75 10.54 12.77
N TYR A 40 31.90 10.27 12.14
CA TYR A 40 31.95 9.95 10.71
C TYR A 40 31.75 8.45 10.49
N VAL A 41 30.72 8.08 9.74
CA VAL A 41 30.30 6.68 9.57
C VAL A 41 30.10 6.31 8.11
N GLN A 42 30.00 5.01 7.89
CA GLN A 42 29.52 4.42 6.66
C GLN A 42 28.32 3.52 6.96
N ILE A 43 27.27 3.67 6.16
CA ILE A 43 26.06 2.86 6.24
C ILE A 43 26.08 1.86 5.09
N SER A 44 25.89 0.59 5.43
CA SER A 44 25.80 -0.49 4.46
C SER A 44 24.37 -0.59 3.89
N ASP A 45 24.24 -0.92 2.62
CA ASP A 45 22.93 -1.12 1.95
C ASP A 45 22.33 -2.52 2.17
N GLY A 46 22.97 -3.35 3.02
CA GLY A 46 22.57 -4.73 3.31
C GLY A 46 22.98 -5.75 2.24
N SER A 47 23.36 -5.32 1.04
CA SER A 47 23.91 -6.16 -0.03
C SER A 47 25.45 -6.21 -0.05
N GLY A 48 26.07 -5.52 0.92
CA GLY A 48 27.52 -5.35 1.02
C GLY A 48 28.03 -4.08 0.33
N GLY A 49 27.14 -3.27 -0.25
CA GLY A 49 27.44 -1.95 -0.79
C GLY A 49 27.30 -0.84 0.25
N ILE A 50 27.70 0.37 -0.15
CA ILE A 50 27.66 1.58 0.68
C ILE A 50 26.41 2.38 0.32
N ALA A 51 25.45 2.46 1.24
CA ALA A 51 24.27 3.31 1.09
C ALA A 51 24.62 4.79 1.28
N ALA A 52 25.46 5.10 2.28
CA ALA A 52 25.86 6.46 2.60
C ALA A 52 27.18 6.50 3.38
N SER A 53 27.92 7.60 3.28
CA SER A 53 29.06 7.90 4.15
C SER A 53 29.08 9.39 4.46
N GLY A 54 29.31 9.74 5.72
CA GLY A 54 29.22 11.12 6.19
C GLY A 54 29.14 11.23 7.71
N TRP A 55 28.85 12.44 8.18
CA TRP A 55 28.59 12.73 9.58
C TRP A 55 27.24 12.19 10.02
N PHE A 56 27.24 11.48 11.14
CA PHE A 56 26.12 10.71 11.65
C PHE A 56 25.29 11.48 12.66
N SER A 57 23.97 11.36 12.53
CA SER A 57 23.01 11.76 13.54
C SER A 57 21.92 10.72 13.70
N VAL A 58 21.45 10.53 14.93
CA VAL A 58 20.38 9.59 15.27
C VAL A 58 19.15 10.32 15.79
N ASP A 59 17.97 9.93 15.32
CA ASP A 59 16.70 10.39 15.91
C ASP A 59 16.43 9.56 17.18
N GLU A 60 16.82 10.09 18.34
CA GLU A 60 16.64 9.46 19.65
C GLU A 60 15.19 9.03 19.92
N ARG A 61 14.21 9.77 19.37
CA ARG A 61 12.78 9.51 19.61
C ARG A 61 12.28 8.28 18.88
N ASN A 62 13.04 7.79 17.91
CA ASN A 62 12.73 6.63 17.09
C ASN A 62 13.84 5.58 17.14
N ALA A 63 14.76 5.69 18.10
CA ALA A 63 15.84 4.74 18.27
C ALA A 63 15.42 3.64 19.24
N THR A 64 15.71 2.40 18.84
CA THR A 64 15.59 1.21 19.66
C THR A 64 16.96 0.52 19.75
N GLU A 65 17.08 -0.49 20.61
CA GLU A 65 18.32 -1.29 20.73
C GLU A 65 18.77 -1.94 19.41
N THR A 66 17.86 -2.13 18.45
CA THR A 66 18.14 -2.89 17.23
C THR A 66 18.08 -2.05 15.96
N HIS A 67 17.24 -1.02 15.92
CA HIS A 67 17.06 -0.15 14.76
C HIS A 67 16.82 1.30 15.18
N ALA A 68 17.30 2.25 14.39
CA ALA A 68 17.02 3.67 14.57
C ALA A 68 16.87 4.38 13.23
N SER A 69 16.11 5.46 13.24
CA SER A 69 16.12 6.39 12.12
C SER A 69 17.35 7.28 12.23
N VAL A 70 18.13 7.35 11.17
CA VAL A 70 19.39 8.07 11.15
C VAL A 70 19.47 9.03 9.97
N ALA A 71 20.28 10.06 10.13
CA ALA A 71 20.68 10.97 9.07
C ALA A 71 22.20 10.91 8.91
N VAL A 72 22.65 10.83 7.67
CA VAL A 72 24.06 10.92 7.29
C VAL A 72 24.21 12.13 6.40
N VAL A 73 25.05 13.07 6.81
CA VAL A 73 25.25 14.34 6.11
C VAL A 73 26.69 14.47 5.66
N TRP A 74 26.89 14.79 4.39
CA TRP A 74 28.22 15.04 3.85
C TRP A 74 28.21 16.26 2.94
N ARG A 75 29.42 16.75 2.67
CA ARG A 75 29.66 17.83 1.73
C ARG A 75 30.24 17.23 0.46
N GLU A 76 29.66 17.55 -0.68
CA GLU A 76 30.29 17.19 -1.94
C GLU A 76 31.48 18.12 -2.22
N PRO A 77 32.63 17.59 -2.69
CA PRO A 77 33.71 18.41 -3.17
C PRO A 77 33.29 19.04 -4.51
N LEU A 78 32.65 20.21 -4.46
CA LEU A 78 32.34 20.97 -5.66
C LEU A 78 33.54 21.82 -6.06
N MET A 79 34.00 21.60 -7.28
CA MET A 79 35.04 22.36 -7.99
C MET A 79 34.66 23.84 -8.25
N ALA A 80 33.52 24.34 -7.76
CA ALA A 80 33.10 25.72 -7.95
C ALA A 80 32.17 26.22 -6.83
N VAL A 81 32.69 27.16 -6.03
CA VAL A 81 32.07 28.32 -5.31
C VAL A 81 30.79 28.14 -4.45
N GLU A 82 29.94 27.13 -4.64
CA GLU A 82 28.79 26.85 -3.77
C GLU A 82 28.92 25.48 -3.10
N HIS A 83 28.75 25.46 -1.78
CA HIS A 83 28.76 24.23 -1.01
C HIS A 83 27.35 23.66 -0.93
N THR A 84 27.06 22.66 -1.76
CA THR A 84 25.82 21.87 -1.64
C THR A 84 26.03 20.75 -0.63
N TYR A 85 25.28 20.81 0.47
CA TYR A 85 25.22 19.74 1.45
C TYR A 85 24.27 18.65 0.94
N LYS A 86 24.65 17.39 1.10
CA LYS A 86 23.78 16.24 0.83
C LYS A 86 23.50 15.49 2.10
N SER A 87 22.30 14.93 2.17
CA SER A 87 21.86 14.10 3.26
C SER A 87 21.24 12.82 2.74
N TRP A 88 21.47 11.76 3.49
CA TRP A 88 20.77 10.49 3.37
C TRP A 88 20.07 10.21 4.68
N THR A 89 18.83 9.73 4.60
CA THR A 89 18.03 9.35 5.77
C THR A 89 17.50 7.94 5.59
N GLY A 90 17.51 7.15 6.64
CA GLY A 90 16.98 5.79 6.59
C GLY A 90 16.81 5.15 7.96
N LEU A 91 16.09 4.04 7.98
CA LEU A 91 16.01 3.15 9.13
C LEU A 91 17.15 2.13 9.01
N VAL A 92 18.06 2.11 9.99
CA VAL A 92 19.26 1.25 9.96
C VAL A 92 19.36 0.39 11.21
N ARG A 93 19.99 -0.77 11.10
CA ARG A 93 20.42 -1.56 12.27
C ARG A 93 21.79 -1.07 12.73
N THR A 94 22.08 -1.23 14.02
CA THR A 94 23.41 -0.92 14.58
C THR A 94 24.55 -1.60 13.81
N ARG A 95 24.37 -2.87 13.43
CA ARG A 95 25.35 -3.65 12.66
C ARG A 95 25.62 -3.16 11.24
N ASP A 96 24.70 -2.36 10.67
CA ASP A 96 24.84 -1.84 9.31
C ASP A 96 25.69 -0.54 9.32
N ILE A 97 26.01 -0.02 10.51
CA ILE A 97 26.81 1.17 10.75
C ILE A 97 28.24 0.74 11.04
N SER A 98 29.18 1.20 10.22
CA SER A 98 30.61 0.96 10.43
C SER A 98 31.34 2.29 10.62
N PRO A 99 32.23 2.41 11.63
CA PRO A 99 33.12 3.55 11.71
C PRO A 99 34.09 3.52 10.53
N VAL A 100 34.41 4.69 9.97
CA VAL A 100 35.36 4.77 8.85
C VAL A 100 36.78 4.73 9.39
N THR A 101 37.64 3.92 8.78
CA THR A 101 39.06 3.74 9.17
C THR A 101 39.86 5.04 9.13
N VAL A 102 39.45 5.99 8.30
CA VAL A 102 40.01 7.34 8.22
C VAL A 102 38.89 8.34 8.52
N SER A 103 38.84 8.83 9.75
CA SER A 103 37.88 9.88 10.14
C SER A 103 38.44 11.25 9.73
N PRO A 104 37.62 12.16 9.15
CA PRO A 104 38.03 13.54 8.91
C PRO A 104 38.22 14.37 10.20
N GLY A 105 37.89 13.82 11.38
CA GLY A 105 37.98 14.49 12.68
C GLY A 105 36.63 14.55 13.39
N ALA A 106 36.38 15.64 14.12
CA ALA A 106 35.06 15.95 14.69
C ALA A 106 34.14 16.56 13.62
N ALA A 107 32.82 16.47 13.83
CA ALA A 107 31.86 17.08 12.93
C ALA A 107 32.08 18.60 12.80
N PRO A 108 31.99 19.16 11.58
CA PRO A 108 32.08 20.60 11.37
C PRO A 108 30.97 21.37 12.08
N ALA A 109 31.22 22.64 12.41
CA ALA A 109 30.24 23.50 13.09
C ALA A 109 28.88 23.61 12.36
N TRP A 110 28.86 23.51 11.02
CA TRP A 110 27.62 23.57 10.23
C TRP A 110 26.73 22.34 10.39
N PHE A 111 27.26 21.21 10.90
CA PHE A 111 26.56 19.93 10.96
C PHE A 111 25.27 20.03 11.78
N GLY A 112 25.34 20.60 12.97
CA GLY A 112 24.18 20.74 13.88
C GLY A 112 23.06 21.58 13.29
N GLU A 113 23.40 22.65 12.56
CA GLU A 113 22.42 23.52 11.90
C GLU A 113 21.69 22.80 10.75
N TYR A 114 22.38 21.88 10.07
CA TYR A 114 21.83 21.16 8.92
C TYR A 114 21.02 19.92 9.30
N VAL A 115 21.40 19.22 10.37
CA VAL A 115 20.74 17.96 10.74
C VAL A 115 19.44 18.14 11.51
N ARG A 116 19.30 19.25 12.25
CA ARG A 116 18.08 19.55 13.01
C ARG A 116 16.82 19.62 12.12
N PRO A 117 16.80 20.37 10.99
CA PRO A 117 15.65 20.38 10.09
C PRO A 117 15.28 19.01 9.50
N ILE A 118 16.26 18.12 9.32
CA ILE A 118 16.04 16.76 8.80
C ILE A 118 15.23 15.95 9.81
N HIS A 119 15.61 15.97 11.07
CA HIS A 119 14.89 15.28 12.15
C HIS A 119 13.51 15.89 12.41
N GLU A 120 13.39 17.22 12.37
CA GLU A 120 12.10 17.90 12.48
C GLU A 120 11.14 17.47 11.37
N ARG A 121 11.62 17.43 10.12
CA ARG A 121 10.82 16.94 8.98
C ARG A 121 10.43 15.48 9.14
N ALA A 122 11.38 14.62 9.52
CA ALA A 122 11.11 13.20 9.75
C ALA A 122 10.06 12.99 10.86
N ALA A 123 10.11 13.79 11.94
CA ALA A 123 9.11 13.75 13.00
C ALA A 123 7.71 14.16 12.50
N VAL A 124 7.61 15.23 11.72
CA VAL A 124 6.34 15.68 11.13
C VAL A 124 5.76 14.63 10.18
N GLU A 125 6.59 14.04 9.32
CA GLU A 125 6.16 13.00 8.39
C GLU A 125 5.64 11.76 9.14
N ARG A 126 6.30 11.35 10.24
CA ARG A 126 5.82 10.26 11.11
C ARG A 126 4.46 10.58 11.73
N THR A 127 4.29 11.78 12.28
CA THR A 127 3.00 12.19 12.85
C THR A 127 1.90 12.21 11.79
N LEU A 128 2.19 12.73 10.60
CA LEU A 128 1.23 12.76 9.50
C LEU A 128 0.83 11.34 9.07
N GLN A 129 1.78 10.43 8.99
CA GLN A 129 1.53 9.03 8.64
C GLN A 129 0.64 8.35 9.69
N ALA A 130 0.96 8.51 10.98
CA ALA A 130 0.15 7.96 12.07
C ALA A 130 -1.29 8.50 12.06
N VAL A 131 -1.48 9.80 11.80
CA VAL A 131 -2.81 10.42 11.66
C VAL A 131 -3.58 9.84 10.48
N ARG A 132 -2.92 9.63 9.34
CA ARG A 132 -3.55 9.02 8.15
C ARG A 132 -3.98 7.58 8.41
N GLU A 133 -3.12 6.78 9.05
CA GLU A 133 -3.41 5.40 9.41
C GLU A 133 -4.59 5.33 10.39
N SER A 134 -4.58 6.17 11.44
CA SER A 134 -5.69 6.27 12.38
C SER A 134 -7.00 6.65 11.68
N ALA A 135 -6.98 7.67 10.80
CA ALA A 135 -8.18 8.08 10.06
C ALA A 135 -8.71 6.99 9.11
N ASN A 136 -7.82 6.20 8.50
CA ASN A 136 -8.22 5.08 7.64
C ASN A 136 -8.84 3.94 8.45
N THR A 137 -8.27 3.62 9.61
CA THR A 137 -8.83 2.62 10.55
C THR A 137 -10.22 3.04 11.03
N GLU A 138 -10.39 4.29 11.46
CA GLU A 138 -11.70 4.80 11.88
C GLU A 138 -12.74 4.76 10.75
N ARG A 139 -12.34 5.09 9.52
CA ARG A 139 -13.22 4.96 8.34
C ARG A 139 -13.62 3.51 8.07
N ALA A 140 -12.69 2.57 8.21
CA ALA A 140 -12.98 1.14 8.05
C ALA A 140 -13.97 0.66 9.13
N ASN A 141 -13.70 0.98 10.40
CA ASN A 141 -14.55 0.66 11.54
C ASN A 141 -15.96 1.24 11.36
N HIS A 142 -16.07 2.49 10.91
CA HIS A 142 -17.36 3.13 10.68
C HIS A 142 -18.17 2.42 9.57
N ARG A 143 -17.53 2.05 8.45
CA ARG A 143 -18.21 1.29 7.39
C ARG A 143 -18.70 -0.07 7.87
N GLU A 144 -17.88 -0.77 8.65
CA GLU A 144 -18.28 -2.06 9.23
C GLU A 144 -19.45 -1.89 10.19
N TRP A 145 -19.41 -0.86 11.05
CA TRP A 145 -20.50 -0.53 11.95
C TRP A 145 -21.80 -0.22 11.20
N VAL A 146 -21.77 0.60 10.14
CA VAL A 146 -22.94 0.90 9.29
C VAL A 146 -23.50 -0.38 8.66
N ARG A 147 -22.64 -1.25 8.11
CA ARG A 147 -23.05 -2.53 7.53
C ARG A 147 -23.78 -3.39 8.56
N ARG A 148 -23.18 -3.57 9.75
CA ARG A 148 -23.77 -4.35 10.85
C ARG A 148 -25.09 -3.75 11.33
N LEU A 149 -25.16 -2.43 11.46
CA LEU A 149 -26.40 -1.75 11.86
C LEU A 149 -27.50 -1.99 10.83
N SER A 150 -27.19 -1.90 9.53
CA SER A 150 -28.15 -2.18 8.46
C SER A 150 -28.62 -3.64 8.49
N GLU A 151 -27.71 -4.59 8.69
CA GLU A 151 -28.05 -6.01 8.81
C GLU A 151 -28.98 -6.27 9.99
N SER A 152 -28.66 -5.74 11.17
CA SER A 152 -29.52 -5.85 12.35
C SER A 152 -30.87 -5.16 12.15
N ALA A 153 -30.92 -4.04 11.43
CA ALA A 153 -32.18 -3.37 11.12
C ALA A 153 -33.06 -4.19 10.17
N CYS A 154 -32.46 -4.83 9.15
CA CYS A 154 -33.17 -5.75 8.25
C CYS A 154 -33.68 -6.97 9.02
N GLU A 155 -32.83 -7.61 9.82
CA GLU A 155 -33.19 -8.77 10.64
C GLU A 155 -34.37 -8.43 11.57
N TRP A 156 -34.30 -7.30 12.28
CA TRP A 156 -35.40 -6.86 13.13
C TRP A 156 -36.69 -6.55 12.34
N ALA A 157 -36.58 -5.96 11.14
CA ALA A 157 -37.73 -5.69 10.29
C ALA A 157 -38.41 -6.98 9.80
N ASP A 158 -37.62 -7.99 9.46
CA ASP A 158 -38.09 -9.31 9.04
C ASP A 158 -38.74 -10.06 10.22
N GLU A 159 -38.10 -10.07 11.39
CA GLU A 159 -38.65 -10.68 12.62
C GLU A 159 -40.00 -10.09 13.02
N ASN A 160 -40.19 -8.77 12.80
CA ASN A 160 -41.43 -8.07 13.13
C ASN A 160 -42.39 -8.00 11.93
N SER A 161 -42.06 -8.64 10.81
CA SER A 161 -42.89 -8.68 9.59
C SER A 161 -43.31 -7.29 9.09
N LEU A 162 -42.52 -6.25 9.36
CA LEU A 162 -42.92 -4.85 9.15
C LEU A 162 -43.23 -4.55 7.69
N CYS A 163 -42.50 -5.18 6.77
CA CYS A 163 -42.74 -5.06 5.34
C CYS A 163 -44.11 -5.65 4.95
N SER A 164 -44.45 -6.83 5.46
CA SER A 164 -45.74 -7.47 5.19
C SER A 164 -46.90 -6.75 5.87
N GLU A 165 -46.71 -6.22 7.08
CA GLU A 165 -47.71 -5.39 7.77
C GLU A 165 -47.97 -4.07 7.00
N PHE A 166 -46.92 -3.46 6.46
CA PHE A 166 -47.03 -2.27 5.61
C PHE A 166 -47.80 -2.56 4.31
N GLU A 167 -47.46 -3.66 3.62
CA GLU A 167 -48.18 -4.07 2.40
C GLU A 167 -49.66 -4.36 2.70
N ARG A 168 -49.95 -5.08 3.79
CA ARG A 168 -51.32 -5.35 4.22
C ARG A 168 -52.11 -4.07 4.55
N PHE A 169 -51.45 -3.08 5.17
CA PHE A 169 -52.04 -1.77 5.39
C PHE A 169 -52.39 -1.09 4.05
N CYS A 170 -51.46 -1.05 3.09
CA CYS A 170 -51.73 -0.46 1.79
C CYS A 170 -52.90 -1.15 1.06
N GLU A 171 -52.93 -2.48 1.04
CA GLU A 171 -54.04 -3.26 0.45
C GLU A 171 -55.38 -2.93 1.11
N GLN A 172 -55.43 -2.84 2.43
CA GLN A 172 -56.66 -2.55 3.18
C GLN A 172 -57.26 -1.18 2.82
N TRP A 173 -56.42 -0.21 2.47
CA TRP A 173 -56.84 1.15 2.12
C TRP A 173 -56.85 1.42 0.61
N GLY A 174 -56.61 0.39 -0.22
CA GLY A 174 -56.59 0.51 -1.68
C GLY A 174 -55.44 1.37 -2.23
N LEU A 175 -54.32 1.43 -1.51
CA LEU A 175 -53.10 2.13 -1.92
C LEU A 175 -52.19 1.18 -2.70
N GLU A 176 -51.51 1.70 -3.72
CA GLU A 176 -50.50 0.92 -4.45
C GLU A 176 -49.35 0.53 -3.51
N GLY A 177 -49.09 -0.78 -3.41
CA GLY A 177 -47.93 -1.32 -2.70
C GLY A 177 -46.61 -1.06 -3.44
N ARG A 178 -45.49 -1.57 -2.91
CA ARG A 178 -44.20 -1.47 -3.63
C ARG A 178 -44.24 -2.37 -4.86
N GLU A 179 -43.94 -1.80 -6.03
CA GLU A 179 -43.68 -2.60 -7.24
C GLU A 179 -42.41 -3.44 -7.05
N ARG A 180 -42.50 -4.73 -7.40
CA ARG A 180 -41.36 -5.66 -7.45
C ARG A 180 -41.34 -6.33 -8.81
N ASP A 181 -40.16 -6.39 -9.41
CA ASP A 181 -39.94 -7.14 -10.65
C ASP A 181 -39.93 -8.64 -10.34
N PHE A 182 -40.71 -9.42 -11.09
CA PHE A 182 -40.69 -10.88 -11.04
C PHE A 182 -40.50 -11.42 -12.45
N ASP A 183 -39.55 -12.34 -12.62
CA ASP A 183 -39.39 -13.10 -13.86
C ASP A 183 -40.42 -14.23 -13.91
N VAL A 184 -41.29 -14.24 -14.92
CA VAL A 184 -42.29 -15.29 -15.13
C VAL A 184 -41.87 -16.14 -16.32
N GLU A 185 -41.61 -17.43 -16.09
CA GLU A 185 -41.30 -18.39 -17.14
C GLU A 185 -42.60 -18.93 -17.77
N VAL A 186 -42.76 -18.72 -19.09
CA VAL A 186 -43.93 -19.18 -19.85
C VAL A 186 -43.51 -20.29 -20.81
N ASN A 187 -44.03 -21.50 -20.57
CA ASN A 187 -43.83 -22.65 -21.45
C ASN A 187 -45.01 -22.78 -22.43
N VAL A 188 -44.73 -22.80 -23.73
CA VAL A 188 -45.74 -22.96 -24.80
C VAL A 188 -45.44 -24.22 -25.61
N THR A 189 -46.41 -25.14 -25.68
CA THR A 189 -46.35 -26.33 -26.55
C THR A 189 -47.14 -26.07 -27.82
N VAL A 190 -46.51 -26.26 -28.99
CA VAL A 190 -47.15 -26.08 -30.30
C VAL A 190 -47.23 -27.43 -31.01
N ALA A 191 -48.41 -27.78 -31.52
CA ALA A 191 -48.62 -28.95 -32.38
C ALA A 191 -48.89 -28.48 -33.82
N LEU A 192 -48.23 -29.11 -34.79
CA LEU A 192 -48.29 -28.72 -36.21
C LEU A 192 -48.67 -29.91 -37.08
N THR A 193 -49.42 -29.63 -38.14
CA THR A 193 -49.86 -30.63 -39.11
C THR A 193 -49.29 -30.26 -40.48
N MET A 194 -48.45 -31.13 -41.04
CA MET A 194 -47.90 -30.95 -42.39
C MET A 194 -48.58 -31.91 -43.36
N THR A 195 -48.90 -31.43 -44.57
CA THR A 195 -49.49 -32.27 -45.62
C THR A 195 -48.45 -32.55 -46.70
N ARG A 196 -48.18 -33.84 -46.96
CA ARG A 196 -47.28 -34.32 -48.02
C ARG A 196 -47.98 -35.34 -48.90
N SER A 197 -47.59 -35.39 -50.17
CA SER A 197 -48.04 -36.41 -51.11
C SER A 197 -47.00 -37.53 -51.16
N ALA A 198 -47.36 -38.71 -50.68
CA ALA A 198 -46.53 -39.91 -50.71
C ALA A 198 -47.36 -41.13 -51.15
N ARG A 199 -46.69 -42.26 -51.42
CA ARG A 199 -47.35 -43.49 -51.88
C ARG A 199 -47.96 -44.30 -50.72
N SER A 200 -47.52 -44.05 -49.50
CA SER A 200 -48.06 -44.59 -48.24
C SER A 200 -47.91 -43.55 -47.13
N GLN A 201 -48.59 -43.73 -45.99
CA GLN A 201 -48.42 -42.84 -44.83
C GLN A 201 -47.04 -43.03 -44.17
N GLU A 202 -46.53 -44.26 -44.15
CA GLU A 202 -45.19 -44.58 -43.63
C GLU A 202 -44.09 -43.91 -44.46
N ASP A 203 -44.24 -43.90 -45.80
CA ASP A 203 -43.38 -43.15 -46.71
C ASP A 203 -43.47 -41.63 -46.50
N ALA A 204 -44.62 -41.12 -46.02
CA ALA A 204 -44.79 -39.69 -45.73
C ALA A 204 -44.09 -39.30 -44.43
N ASP A 205 -44.19 -40.15 -43.40
CA ASP A 205 -43.60 -39.90 -42.08
C ASP A 205 -42.07 -40.02 -42.12
N GLU A 206 -41.51 -41.01 -42.84
CA GLU A 206 -40.05 -41.18 -42.99
C GLU A 206 -39.40 -40.08 -43.85
N ALA A 207 -40.18 -39.43 -44.72
CA ALA A 207 -39.72 -38.34 -45.56
C ALA A 207 -39.73 -36.97 -44.87
N VAL A 208 -40.32 -36.85 -43.68
CA VAL A 208 -40.27 -35.60 -42.90
C VAL A 208 -38.99 -35.59 -42.07
N ASP A 209 -38.06 -34.74 -42.46
CA ASP A 209 -36.84 -34.51 -41.71
C ASP A 209 -36.93 -33.26 -40.82
N LEU A 210 -35.89 -33.06 -39.99
CA LEU A 210 -35.79 -31.94 -39.09
C LEU A 210 -35.72 -30.58 -39.81
N ASP A 211 -35.24 -30.55 -41.06
CA ASP A 211 -35.13 -29.33 -41.83
C ASP A 211 -36.48 -28.91 -42.42
N ASP A 212 -37.32 -29.87 -42.80
CA ASP A 212 -38.72 -29.66 -43.16
C ASP A 212 -39.53 -29.08 -41.98
N VAL A 213 -39.36 -29.61 -40.77
CA VAL A 213 -40.01 -29.08 -39.55
C VAL A 213 -39.54 -27.67 -39.23
N ARG A 214 -38.22 -27.40 -39.34
CA ARG A 214 -37.65 -26.06 -39.14
C ARG A 214 -38.17 -25.05 -40.17
N GLN A 215 -38.26 -25.44 -41.43
CA GLN A 215 -38.79 -24.59 -42.49
C GLN A 215 -40.27 -24.29 -42.24
N HIS A 216 -41.06 -25.29 -41.85
CA HIS A 216 -42.48 -25.10 -41.56
C HIS A 216 -42.73 -24.22 -40.33
N LEU A 217 -41.88 -24.32 -39.30
CA LEU A 217 -41.90 -23.41 -38.15
C LEU A 217 -41.52 -21.99 -38.56
N ARG A 218 -40.48 -21.82 -39.38
CA ARG A 218 -40.03 -20.51 -39.85
C ARG A 218 -41.08 -19.81 -40.71
N ASP A 219 -41.75 -20.53 -41.59
CA ASP A 219 -42.75 -19.94 -42.50
C ASP A 219 -44.02 -19.52 -41.74
N ASN A 220 -44.49 -20.34 -40.79
CA ASN A 220 -45.72 -20.06 -40.05
C ASN A 220 -45.52 -19.14 -38.83
N PHE A 221 -44.32 -19.06 -38.28
CA PHE A 221 -44.00 -18.26 -37.09
C PHE A 221 -42.91 -17.21 -37.34
N SER A 222 -42.70 -16.80 -38.59
CA SER A 222 -41.71 -15.77 -38.98
C SER A 222 -41.84 -14.43 -38.26
N TYR A 223 -42.97 -14.15 -37.62
CA TYR A 223 -43.21 -12.95 -36.81
C TYR A 223 -42.74 -13.08 -35.34
N LEU A 224 -42.36 -14.28 -34.90
CA LEU A 224 -41.78 -14.51 -33.58
C LEU A 224 -40.26 -14.62 -33.73
N ASP A 225 -39.51 -13.68 -33.14
CA ASP A 225 -38.05 -13.71 -33.09
C ASP A 225 -37.59 -14.72 -32.03
N VAL A 226 -37.65 -16.01 -32.36
CA VAL A 226 -37.33 -17.11 -31.44
C VAL A 226 -36.14 -17.91 -31.96
N ASN A 227 -35.15 -18.10 -31.11
CA ASN A 227 -34.08 -19.07 -31.32
C ASN A 227 -34.57 -20.45 -30.88
N PHE A 228 -34.75 -21.37 -31.83
CA PHE A 228 -35.15 -22.74 -31.52
C PHE A 228 -33.93 -23.67 -31.51
N THR A 229 -33.77 -24.42 -30.43
CA THR A 229 -32.89 -25.59 -30.37
C THR A 229 -33.76 -26.84 -30.35
N VAL A 230 -33.64 -27.67 -31.38
CA VAL A 230 -34.30 -28.99 -31.38
C VAL A 230 -33.37 -29.95 -30.64
N GLY A 231 -33.81 -30.46 -29.49
CA GLY A 231 -33.11 -31.54 -28.79
C GLY A 231 -33.24 -32.85 -29.57
N GLU A 232 -32.15 -33.61 -29.64
CA GLU A 232 -32.14 -34.98 -30.17
C GLU A 232 -33.04 -35.94 -29.35
#